data_AF-A0A2D6LAS8-F1
#
_entry.id   AF-A0A2D6LAS8-F1
#
_cell.length_a   1.000
_cell.length_b   1.000
_cell.length_c   1.000
_cell.angle_alpha   90.00
_cell.angle_beta   90.00
_cell.angle_gamma   90.00
#
_symmetry.space_group_name_H-M   'P 1'
#
loop_
_entity.id
_entity.type
_entity.pdbx_description
1 polymer ?
#
loop_
_entity_poly.entity_id
_entity_poly.type
_entity_poly.pdbx_seq_one_letter_code
_entity_poly.pdbx_strand_id
1 'polypeptide(L)'
;MSRRLIAILLILVAVINTTLAAQADSENSAEGEEEYLPYSHDEFPEWLHQVRRAEIVLIGSFPITMVFTTLSYEGFRLLKSLFQQDGAAGTMAIEFGDFNTNEKIWLLVCGAVLSVAASVVDLILDRLEPESRE
;
A
#
# COMPACT_ATOMS: atom_id res chain seq x y z
N MET A 1 -19.94 -5.83 -22.26
CA MET A 1 -19.36 -4.60 -21.69
C MET A 1 -17.87 -4.57 -22.00
N SER A 2 -17.38 -3.52 -22.68
CA SER A 2 -15.96 -3.41 -23.01
C SER A 2 -15.14 -3.24 -21.73
N ARG A 3 -14.01 -3.94 -21.60
CA ARG A 3 -13.13 -3.93 -20.40
C ARG A 3 -12.74 -2.50 -19.96
N ARG A 4 -12.73 -1.57 -20.91
CA ARG A 4 -12.47 -0.13 -20.68
C ARG A 4 -13.57 0.55 -19.88
N LEU A 5 -14.85 0.19 -20.08
CA LEU A 5 -15.97 0.75 -19.31
C LEU A 5 -15.95 0.27 -17.86
N ILE A 6 -15.55 -0.98 -17.62
CA ILE A 6 -15.41 -1.53 -16.26
C ILE A 6 -14.26 -0.84 -15.51
N ALA A 7 -13.12 -0.62 -16.18
CA ALA A 7 -11.99 0.10 -15.60
C ALA A 7 -12.34 1.56 -15.27
N ILE A 8 -13.07 2.25 -16.15
CA ILE A 8 -13.54 3.62 -15.90
C ILE A 8 -14.52 3.65 -14.71
N LEU A 9 -15.44 2.68 -14.62
CA LEU A 9 -16.36 2.58 -13.49
C LEU A 9 -15.62 2.35 -12.16
N LEU A 10 -14.61 1.48 -12.14
CA LEU A 10 -13.81 1.21 -10.94
C LEU A 10 -12.98 2.42 -10.50
N ILE A 11 -12.40 3.16 -11.46
CA ILE A 11 -11.67 4.40 -11.16
C ILE A 11 -12.64 5.47 -10.65
N LEU A 12 -13.83 5.60 -11.25
CA LEU A 12 -14.86 6.53 -10.80
C LEU A 12 -15.29 6.22 -9.36
N VAL A 13 -15.54 4.95 -9.03
CA VAL A 13 -15.88 4.51 -7.67
C VAL A 13 -14.75 4.79 -6.68
N ALA A 14 -13.49 4.54 -7.06
CA ALA A 14 -12.34 4.82 -6.20
C ALA A 14 -12.15 6.33 -5.94
N VAL A 15 -12.35 7.17 -6.95
CA VAL A 15 -12.26 8.64 -6.83
C VAL A 15 -13.41 9.21 -6.00
N ILE A 16 -14.63 8.67 -6.13
CA ILE A 16 -15.77 9.09 -5.31
C ILE A 16 -15.53 8.82 -3.82
N ASN A 17 -14.91 7.68 -3.47
CA ASN A 17 -14.62 7.35 -2.07
C ASN A 17 -13.53 8.25 -1.46
N THR A 18 -12.55 8.71 -2.25
CA THR A 18 -11.51 9.63 -1.74
C THR A 18 -12.02 11.07 -1.61
N THR A 19 -12.91 11.53 -2.50
CA THR A 19 -13.46 12.89 -2.39
C THR A 19 -14.54 13.02 -1.32
N LEU A 20 -15.24 11.93 -0.96
CA LEU A 20 -16.24 11.96 0.12
C LEU A 20 -15.58 12.11 1.50
N ALA A 21 -14.41 11.50 1.71
CA ALA A 21 -13.60 11.67 2.92
C ALA A 21 -12.89 13.05 2.96
N ALA A 22 -12.67 13.68 1.81
CA ALA A 22 -12.02 14.98 1.70
C ALA A 22 -12.99 16.19 1.77
N GLN A 23 -14.32 15.97 1.70
CA GLN A 23 -15.33 17.04 1.73
C GLN A 23 -16.00 17.23 3.11
N ALA A 24 -15.46 16.67 4.18
CA ALA A 24 -15.95 16.96 5.53
C ALA A 24 -15.56 18.36 6.04
N ASP A 25 -14.89 19.18 5.24
CA ASP A 25 -14.42 20.52 5.63
C ASP A 25 -14.61 21.53 4.47
N SER A 26 -15.85 21.90 4.17
CA SER A 26 -16.21 23.30 3.84
C SER A 26 -17.71 23.48 3.64
N GLU A 27 -18.24 24.44 4.39
CA GLU A 27 -19.48 25.21 4.18
C GLU A 27 -20.83 24.47 4.30
N ASN A 28 -21.35 24.45 5.51
CA ASN A 28 -22.72 24.93 5.73
C ASN A 28 -22.87 25.57 7.12
N SER A 29 -22.68 26.89 7.18
CA SER A 29 -23.08 27.69 8.34
C SER A 29 -24.57 28.01 8.23
N ALA A 30 -25.44 27.29 8.94
CA ALA A 30 -26.70 27.81 9.47
C ALA A 30 -27.38 26.81 10.43
N GLU A 31 -27.57 27.27 11.66
CA GLU A 31 -28.54 26.84 12.69
C GLU A 31 -28.20 25.57 13.51
N GLY A 32 -27.40 25.81 14.55
CA GLY A 32 -27.10 24.87 15.64
C GLY A 32 -25.60 24.83 15.87
N GLU A 33 -25.08 25.74 16.69
CA GLU A 33 -23.68 25.69 17.14
C GLU A 33 -23.49 24.50 18.07
N GLU A 34 -23.45 23.28 17.52
CA GLU A 34 -22.68 22.21 18.13
C GLU A 34 -21.22 22.59 17.92
N GLU A 35 -20.65 23.24 18.93
CA GLU A 35 -19.22 23.52 19.01
C GLU A 35 -18.49 22.23 18.64
N TYR A 36 -17.68 22.28 17.56
CA TYR A 36 -16.86 21.15 17.15
C TYR A 36 -15.86 20.86 18.27
N LEU A 37 -16.24 19.95 19.17
CA LEU A 37 -15.40 19.53 20.27
C LEU A 37 -14.32 18.57 19.72
N PRO A 38 -13.05 18.72 20.16
CA PRO A 38 -12.03 17.73 19.87
C PRO A 38 -12.51 16.32 20.26
N TYR A 39 -12.22 15.33 19.40
CA TYR A 39 -12.59 13.94 19.66
C TYR A 39 -12.17 13.52 21.07
N SER A 40 -13.12 12.96 21.82
CA SER A 40 -12.82 12.45 23.16
C SER A 40 -12.09 11.11 23.05
N HIS A 41 -11.23 10.81 24.02
CA HIS A 41 -10.42 9.58 24.00
C HIS A 41 -11.29 8.30 24.05
N ASP A 42 -12.51 8.41 24.56
CA ASP A 42 -13.46 7.30 24.74
C ASP A 42 -14.48 7.18 23.59
N GLU A 43 -14.41 8.07 22.59
CA GLU A 43 -15.39 8.12 21.50
C GLU A 43 -15.29 6.91 20.56
N PHE A 44 -14.09 6.35 20.43
CA PHE A 44 -13.82 5.20 19.59
C PHE A 44 -13.23 4.04 20.39
N PRO A 45 -13.62 2.80 20.07
CA PRO A 45 -12.98 1.63 20.66
C PRO A 45 -11.48 1.57 20.33
N GLU A 46 -10.65 1.14 21.28
CA GLU A 46 -9.19 0.97 21.11
C GLU A 46 -8.79 0.10 19.91
N TRP A 47 -9.59 -0.93 19.58
CA TRP A 47 -9.32 -1.77 18.40
C TRP A 47 -9.43 -0.98 17.08
N LEU A 48 -10.27 0.07 17.04
CA LEU A 48 -10.44 0.91 15.86
C LEU A 48 -9.21 1.80 15.65
N HIS A 49 -8.58 2.26 16.73
CA HIS A 49 -7.30 2.96 16.66
C HIS A 49 -6.18 2.05 16.13
N GLN A 50 -6.17 0.78 16.53
CA GLN A 50 -5.21 -0.22 16.02
C GLN A 50 -5.43 -0.50 14.53
N VAL A 51 -6.68 -0.65 14.08
CA VAL A 51 -7.00 -0.85 12.66
C VAL A 51 -6.58 0.36 11.83
N ARG A 52 -6.84 1.58 12.30
CA ARG A 52 -6.40 2.82 11.63
C ARG A 52 -4.87 2.83 11.46
N ARG A 53 -4.12 2.50 12.51
CA ARG A 53 -2.66 2.42 12.44
C ARG A 53 -2.20 1.37 11.43
N ALA A 54 -2.79 0.18 11.46
CA ALA A 54 -2.46 -0.90 10.54
C ALA A 54 -2.71 -0.53 9.07
N GLU A 55 -3.80 0.18 8.77
CA GLU A 55 -4.12 0.68 7.43
C GLU A 55 -3.08 1.69 6.95
N ILE A 56 -2.71 2.65 7.80
CA ILE A 56 -1.68 3.66 7.50
C ILE A 56 -0.35 2.97 7.16
N VAL A 57 0.06 1.98 7.95
CA VAL A 57 1.31 1.24 7.71
C VAL A 57 1.21 0.39 6.44
N LEU A 58 0.08 -0.29 6.21
CA LEU A 58 -0.14 -1.11 5.01
C LEU A 58 -0.03 -0.23 3.75
N ILE A 59 -0.86 0.80 3.65
CA ILE A 59 -0.92 1.65 2.46
C ILE A 59 0.37 2.47 2.32
N GLY A 60 0.91 2.97 3.43
CA GLY A 60 2.14 3.77 3.45
C GLY A 60 3.39 2.97 3.08
N SER A 61 3.47 1.69 3.46
CA SER A 61 4.63 0.82 3.15
C SER A 61 4.57 0.21 1.75
N PHE A 62 3.39 0.17 1.11
CA PHE A 62 3.22 -0.41 -0.23
C PHE A 62 4.18 0.16 -1.31
N PRO A 63 4.36 1.49 -1.49
CA PRO A 63 5.30 1.99 -2.49
C PRO A 63 6.76 1.59 -2.21
N ILE A 64 7.15 1.55 -0.93
CA ILE A 64 8.50 1.17 -0.52
C ILE A 64 8.74 -0.31 -0.82
N THR A 65 7.81 -1.17 -0.40
CA THR A 65 7.90 -2.62 -0.63
C THR A 65 7.88 -2.97 -2.12
N MET A 66 7.13 -2.23 -2.95
CA MET A 66 7.16 -2.38 -4.41
C MET A 66 8.53 -2.08 -5.02
N VAL A 67 9.18 -0.98 -4.60
CA VAL A 67 10.54 -0.65 -5.06
C VAL A 67 11.53 -1.75 -4.66
N PHE A 68 11.50 -2.19 -3.41
CA PHE A 68 12.36 -3.26 -2.92
C PHE A 68 12.15 -4.57 -3.67
N THR A 69 10.89 -4.93 -3.94
CA THR A 69 10.54 -6.17 -4.66
C THR A 69 11.08 -6.12 -6.09
N THR A 70 10.93 -4.98 -6.77
CA THR A 70 11.41 -4.79 -8.14
C THR A 70 12.92 -4.89 -8.21
N LEU A 71 13.63 -4.15 -7.35
CA LEU A 71 15.09 -4.19 -7.24
C LEU A 71 15.63 -5.58 -6.93
N SER A 72 14.98 -6.28 -6.00
CA SER A 72 15.37 -7.63 -5.58
C SER A 72 15.17 -8.64 -6.71
N TYR A 73 14.07 -8.52 -7.47
CA TYR A 73 13.80 -9.38 -8.62
C TYR A 73 14.79 -9.15 -9.75
N GLU A 74 15.09 -7.90 -10.08
CA GLU A 74 16.11 -7.55 -11.10
C GLU A 74 17.51 -8.03 -10.68
N GLY A 75 17.88 -7.84 -9.41
CA GLY A 75 19.12 -8.36 -8.85
C GLY A 75 19.22 -9.88 -8.94
N PHE A 76 18.12 -10.59 -8.67
CA PHE A 76 18.06 -12.05 -8.82
C PHE A 76 18.18 -12.50 -10.28
N ARG A 77 17.51 -11.80 -11.21
CA ARG A 77 17.60 -12.08 -12.66
C ARG A 77 19.03 -11.88 -13.17
N LEU A 78 19.70 -10.82 -12.73
CA LEU A 78 21.11 -10.57 -13.04
C LEU A 78 21.98 -11.70 -12.50
N LEU A 79 21.84 -12.06 -11.22
CA LEU A 79 22.63 -13.13 -10.61
C LEU A 79 22.44 -14.47 -11.33
N LYS A 80 21.20 -14.84 -11.64
CA LYS A 80 20.89 -16.06 -12.40
C LYS A 80 21.54 -16.05 -13.79
N SER A 81 21.55 -14.91 -14.48
CA SER A 81 22.19 -14.77 -15.79
C SER A 81 23.71 -14.95 -15.73
N LEU A 82 24.35 -14.53 -14.63
CA LEU A 82 25.78 -14.71 -14.41
C LEU A 82 26.15 -16.18 -14.16
N PHE A 83 25.29 -16.94 -13.48
CA PHE A 83 25.55 -18.35 -13.15
C PHE A 83 25.12 -19.35 -14.24
N GLN A 84 24.20 -18.99 -15.13
CA GLN A 84 23.74 -19.86 -16.23
C GLN A 84 24.55 -19.71 -17.53
N GLN A 85 25.78 -19.17 -17.44
CA GLN A 85 26.65 -18.92 -18.58
C GLN A 85 27.27 -20.21 -19.15
N ASP A 86 26.44 -21.17 -19.56
CA ASP A 86 26.81 -22.25 -20.47
C ASP A 86 26.44 -21.84 -21.90
N GLY A 87 27.39 -21.21 -22.60
CA GLY A 87 27.49 -21.34 -24.06
C GLY A 87 26.95 -20.24 -24.97
N ALA A 88 26.43 -19.11 -24.48
CA ALA A 88 26.10 -17.98 -25.35
C ALA A 88 26.67 -16.67 -24.81
N ALA A 89 27.70 -16.16 -25.49
CA ALA A 89 28.16 -14.78 -25.42
C ALA A 89 27.11 -13.83 -26.05
N GLY A 90 25.87 -13.88 -25.56
CA GLY A 90 24.84 -12.91 -25.84
C GLY A 90 25.04 -11.73 -24.91
N THR A 91 25.25 -10.55 -25.49
CA THR A 91 25.33 -9.26 -24.81
C THR A 91 24.44 -9.22 -23.57
N MET A 92 25.04 -8.93 -22.41
CA MET A 92 24.30 -8.58 -21.20
C MET A 92 23.56 -7.27 -21.45
N ALA A 93 22.42 -7.34 -22.15
CA ALA A 93 21.51 -6.22 -22.24
C ALA A 93 20.81 -6.14 -20.89
N ILE A 94 21.29 -5.25 -20.02
CA ILE A 94 20.62 -4.92 -18.77
C ILE A 94 19.42 -4.05 -19.12
N GLU A 95 18.33 -4.70 -19.51
CA GLU A 95 17.06 -4.04 -19.78
C GLU A 95 16.27 -3.96 -18.48
N PHE A 96 16.41 -2.82 -17.80
CA PHE A 96 15.61 -2.49 -16.63
C PHE A 96 14.17 -2.16 -17.06
N GLY A 97 13.20 -2.71 -16.33
CA GLY A 97 11.79 -2.36 -16.55
C GLY A 97 11.05 -3.10 -17.68
N ASP A 98 11.70 -3.97 -18.46
CA ASP A 98 10.98 -4.86 -19.38
C ASP A 98 10.50 -6.13 -18.67
N PHE A 99 9.32 -6.02 -18.07
CA PHE A 99 8.62 -7.11 -17.39
C PHE A 99 7.44 -7.61 -18.22
N ASN A 100 7.35 -8.93 -18.35
CA ASN A 100 6.16 -9.58 -18.89
C ASN A 100 4.94 -9.29 -18.01
N THR A 101 3.73 -9.34 -18.58
CA THR A 101 2.47 -9.13 -17.84
C THR A 101 2.36 -10.03 -16.60
N ASN A 102 2.79 -11.29 -16.71
CA ASN A 102 2.79 -12.22 -15.57
C ASN A 102 3.80 -11.80 -14.49
N GLU A 103 4.99 -11.33 -14.87
CA GLU A 103 6.00 -10.85 -13.92
C GLU A 103 5.52 -9.59 -13.20
N LYS A 104 4.87 -8.66 -13.92
CA LYS A 104 4.26 -7.47 -13.33
C LYS A 104 3.21 -7.83 -12.27
N ILE A 105 2.36 -8.82 -12.56
CA ILE A 105 1.35 -9.30 -11.61
C ILE A 105 2.03 -9.89 -10.37
N TRP A 106 3.02 -10.75 -10.54
CA TRP A 106 3.74 -11.35 -9.41
C TRP A 106 4.53 -10.35 -8.59
N LEU A 107 5.16 -9.35 -9.23
CA LEU A 107 5.83 -8.25 -8.54
C LEU A 107 4.85 -7.45 -7.69
N LEU A 108 3.67 -7.13 -8.23
CA LEU A 108 2.62 -6.44 -7.48
C LEU A 108 2.14 -7.27 -6.28
N VAL A 109 1.87 -8.56 -6.49
CA VAL A 109 1.45 -9.47 -5.42
C VAL A 109 2.52 -9.58 -4.33
N CYS A 110 3.78 -9.75 -4.69
CA CYS A 110 4.88 -9.82 -3.71
C CYS A 110 5.02 -8.51 -2.91
N GLY A 111 4.95 -7.35 -3.58
CA GLY A 111 4.96 -6.06 -2.89
C GLY A 111 3.78 -5.89 -1.94
N ALA A 112 2.57 -6.28 -2.36
CA ALA A 112 1.37 -6.25 -1.53
C ALA A 112 1.52 -7.16 -0.30
N VAL A 113 2.04 -8.38 -0.48
CA VAL A 113 2.28 -9.32 0.62
C VAL A 113 3.31 -8.77 1.61
N LEU A 114 4.40 -8.15 1.12
CA LEU A 114 5.40 -7.53 2.00
C LEU A 114 4.84 -6.35 2.80
N SER A 115 3.97 -5.53 2.19
CA SER A 115 3.28 -4.43 2.86
C SER A 115 2.31 -4.93 3.93
N VAL A 116 1.54 -5.98 3.65
CA VAL A 116 0.69 -6.65 4.65
C VAL A 116 1.55 -7.21 5.79
N ALA A 117 2.69 -7.85 5.49
CA ALA A 117 3.60 -8.34 6.51
C ALA A 117 4.14 -7.21 7.40
N ALA A 118 4.49 -6.06 6.83
CA ALA A 118 4.92 -4.89 7.61
C ALA A 118 3.83 -4.37 8.56
N SER A 119 2.58 -4.30 8.09
CA SER A 119 1.43 -3.91 8.91
C SER A 119 1.17 -4.91 10.05
N VAL A 120 1.32 -6.21 9.79
CA VAL A 120 1.20 -7.25 10.84
C VAL A 120 2.33 -7.15 11.86
N VAL A 121 3.56 -6.87 11.44
CA VAL A 121 4.69 -6.66 12.36
C VAL A 121 4.44 -5.44 13.24
N ASP A 122 3.93 -4.34 12.69
CA ASP A 122 3.56 -3.14 13.46
C ASP A 122 2.48 -3.45 14.51
N LEU A 123 1.43 -4.19 14.13
CA LEU A 123 0.40 -4.66 15.07
C LEU A 123 0.96 -5.54 16.19
N ILE A 124 1.97 -6.37 15.90
CA ILE A 124 2.62 -7.21 16.91
C ILE A 124 3.46 -6.36 17.87
N LEU A 125 4.18 -5.36 17.35
CA LEU A 125 4.99 -4.44 18.17
C LEU A 125 4.11 -3.60 19.11
N ASP A 126 2.97 -3.09 18.63
CA ASP A 126 2.01 -2.36 19.47
C ASP A 126 1.46 -3.22 20.62
N ARG A 127 1.40 -4.54 20.46
CA ARG A 127 1.01 -5.49 21.52
C ARG A 127 2.13 -5.81 22.50
N LEU A 128 3.39 -5.64 22.10
CA LEU A 128 4.58 -5.97 22.89
C LEU A 128 5.03 -4.83 23.81
N GLU A 129 4.74 -3.57 23.45
CA GLU A 129 5.12 -2.38 24.23
C GLU A 129 3.89 -1.66 24.84
N PRO A 130 3.12 -2.29 25.76
CA PRO A 130 1.99 -1.63 26.41
C PRO A 130 2.40 -0.61 27.48
N GLU A 131 3.68 -0.59 27.91
CA GLU A 131 4.10 0.00 29.21
C GLU A 131 4.39 1.51 29.20
N SER A 132 4.36 2.20 28.05
CA SER A 132 4.67 3.65 27.98
C SER A 132 3.44 4.56 27.89
N ARG A 133 2.24 4.03 28.15
CA ARG A 133 0.96 4.75 28.08
C ARG A 133 0.38 5.07 29.47
N GLU A 134 1.18 5.69 30.33
CA GLU A 134 0.70 6.47 31.49
C GLU A 134 1.18 7.93 31.39
#